data_AF-A0A3D4BDL6-F1
#
_entry.id   AF-A0A3D4BDL6-F1
#
_cell.length_a   1.000
_cell.length_b   1.000
_cell.length_c   1.000
_cell.angle_alpha   90.00
_cell.angle_beta   90.00
_cell.angle_gamma   90.00
#
_symmetry.space_group_name_H-M   'P 1'
#
loop_
_entity.id
_entity.type
_entity.pdbx_description
1 polymer ?
#
loop_
_entity_poly.entity_id
_entity_poly.type
_entity_poly.pdbx_seq_one_letter_code
_entity_poly.pdbx_strand_id
1 'polypeptide(L)' 'MYKNIVVLITDTFRHDNLGDRAERPVRTPELDRFAAERATEITNCYMGSFPTIPHRTDFATGVLGWPHYG' A
#
# COMPACT_ATOMS: atom_id res chain seq x y z
N MET A 1 14.58 -20.89 12.98
CA MET A 1 13.20 -20.72 12.48
C MET A 1 13.20 -19.51 11.55
N TYR A 2 12.73 -19.65 10.31
CA TYR A 2 12.64 -18.51 9.39
C TYR A 2 11.46 -17.62 9.75
N LYS A 3 11.57 -16.32 9.44
CA LYS A 3 10.45 -15.39 9.57
C LYS A 3 9.50 -15.56 8.39
N ASN A 4 8.20 -15.56 8.66
CA ASN A 4 7.20 -15.48 7.60
C ASN A 4 7.08 -14.03 7.11
N ILE A 5 6.79 -13.86 5.83
CA ILE A 5 6.51 -12.57 5.21
C ILE A 5 5.05 -12.56 4.79
N VAL A 6 4.30 -11.56 5.25
CA VAL A 6 2.90 -11.33 4.87
C VAL A 6 2.82 -9.99 4.17
N VAL A 7 2.25 -9.96 2.97
CA VAL A 7 2.04 -8.75 2.19
C VAL A 7 0.54 -8.50 2.06
N LEU A 8 0.10 -7.31 2.46
CA LEU A 8 -1.28 -6.86 2.31
C LEU A 8 -1.31 -5.77 1.23
N ILE A 9 -1.92 -6.07 0.08
CA ILE A 9 -2.17 -5.10 -1.01
C ILE A 9 -3.65 -4.79 -1.03
N THR A 10 -3.99 -3.53 -0.78
CA THR A 10 -5.37 -3.04 -0.79
C THR A 10 -5.72 -2.47 -2.17
N ASP A 11 -6.95 -2.70 -2.63
CA ASP A 11 -7.42 -2.17 -3.90
C ASP A 11 -8.12 -0.82 -3.66
N THR A 12 -7.62 0.24 -4.30
CA THR A 12 -8.21 1.59 -4.25
C THR A 12 -8.24 2.23 -2.84
N PHE A 13 -7.42 1.73 -1.90
CA PHE A 13 -7.24 2.39 -0.60
C PHE A 13 -6.36 3.63 -0.75
N ARG A 14 -6.94 4.80 -0.54
CA ARG A 14 -6.24 6.09 -0.66
C ARG A 14 -5.43 6.38 0.59
N HIS A 15 -4.37 7.18 0.45
CA HIS A 15 -3.51 7.60 1.56
C HIS A 15 -4.30 8.29 2.70
N ASP A 16 -5.33 9.05 2.34
CA ASP A 16 -6.18 9.78 3.30
C ASP A 16 -7.25 8.91 3.97
N ASN A 17 -7.42 7.64 3.54
CA ASN A 17 -8.32 6.69 4.22
C ASN A 17 -7.70 6.09 5.50
N LEU A 18 -6.41 6.33 5.78
CA LEU A 18 -5.75 5.85 7.00
C LEU A 18 -5.80 6.93 8.09
N GLY A 19 -6.34 6.57 9.25
CA GLY A 19 -6.49 7.49 10.37
C GLY A 19 -7.40 8.68 10.04
N ASP A 20 -7.01 9.87 10.51
CA ASP A 20 -7.84 11.08 10.46
C ASP A 20 -7.36 12.08 9.39
N ARG A 21 -6.92 11.56 8.24
CA ARG A 21 -6.30 12.37 7.16
C ARG A 21 -7.31 12.99 6.20
N ALA A 22 -8.46 12.36 6.03
CA ALA A 22 -9.54 12.86 5.20
C ALA A 22 -10.49 13.73 6.02
N GLU A 23 -11.12 14.72 5.38
CA GLU A 23 -12.23 15.49 5.98
C GLU A 23 -13.39 14.59 6.44
N ARG A 24 -13.55 13.45 5.77
CA ARG A 24 -14.50 12.38 6.13
C ARG A 24 -13.71 11.08 6.37
N PRO A 25 -13.25 10.83 7.61
CA PRO A 25 -12.40 9.71 7.92
C PRO A 25 -13.09 8.35 7.69
N VAL A 26 -12.31 7.38 7.21
CA VAL A 26 -12.72 5.98 7.15
C VAL A 26 -12.33 5.32 8.47
N ARG A 27 -13.22 4.51 9.04
CA ARG A 27 -12.96 3.82 10.32
C ARG A 27 -12.01 2.64 10.11
N THR A 28 -10.75 2.76 10.53
CA THR A 28 -9.69 1.75 10.34
C THR A 28 -8.99 1.30 11.65
N PRO A 29 -9.72 0.96 12.73
CA PRO A 29 -9.14 0.83 14.08
C PRO A 29 -7.99 -0.18 14.18
N GLU A 30 -8.02 -1.26 13.40
CA GLU A 30 -6.97 -2.28 13.40
C GLU A 30 -5.69 -1.81 12.70
N LEU A 31 -5.83 -1.07 11.59
CA LEU A 31 -4.69 -0.47 10.90
C LEU A 31 -4.13 0.71 11.68
N ASP A 32 -5.00 1.52 12.30
CA ASP A 32 -4.59 2.66 13.11
C ASP A 32 -3.77 2.19 14.32
N ARG A 33 -4.23 1.15 15.02
CA ARG A 33 -3.49 0.52 16.12
C ARG A 33 -2.16 -0.08 15.65
N PHE A 34 -2.16 -0.79 14.53
CA PHE A 34 -0.93 -1.36 13.98
C PHE A 34 0.09 -0.28 13.60
N ALA A 35 -0.37 0.81 12.99
CA ALA A 35 0.47 1.95 12.64
C ALA A 35 1.07 2.62 13.88
N ALA A 36 0.29 2.82 14.94
CA ALA A 36 0.74 3.47 16.16
C ALA A 36 1.70 2.61 17.00
N GLU A 37 1.49 1.29 17.06
CA GLU A 37 2.16 0.43 18.04
C GLU A 37 3.27 -0.46 17.46
N ARG A 38 3.22 -0.76 16.14
CA ARG A 38 4.00 -1.88 15.57
C ARG A 38 4.70 -1.56 14.25
N ALA A 39 4.24 -0.55 13.51
CA ALA A 39 4.70 -0.30 12.16
C ALA A 39 5.67 0.89 12.08
N THR A 40 6.47 0.89 11.00
CA THR A 40 7.14 2.10 10.50
C THR A 40 6.37 2.58 9.29
N GLU A 41 5.88 3.81 9.32
CA GLU A 41 5.20 4.42 8.17
C GLU A 41 6.19 5.04 7.17
N ILE A 42 5.89 4.91 5.88
CA ILE A 42 6.60 5.59 4.78
C ILE A 42 5.60 6.52 4.07
N THR A 43 5.72 7.83 4.30
CA THR A 43 4.73 8.84 3.86
C THR A 43 4.84 9.22 2.38
N ASN A 44 6.01 9.04 1.77
CA ASN A 44 6.29 9.34 0.36
C ASN A 44 6.44 8.05 -0.46
N CYS A 45 5.52 7.10 -0.26
CA CYS A 45 5.49 5.82 -0.98
C CYS A 45 4.51 5.91 -2.15
N TYR A 46 5.04 5.98 -3.38
CA TYR A 46 4.26 6.14 -4.59
C TYR A 46 4.21 4.82 -5.38
N MET A 47 3.08 4.54 -6.02
CA MET A 47 2.99 3.44 -6.98
C MET A 47 3.80 3.75 -8.25
N GLY A 48 4.32 2.72 -8.91
CA GLY A 48 4.87 2.82 -10.26
C GLY A 48 3.76 2.97 -11.30
N SER A 49 3.18 1.84 -11.72
CA SER A 49 2.11 1.79 -12.72
C SER A 49 0.70 1.69 -12.11
N PHE A 50 -0.32 2.06 -12.89
CA PHE A 50 -1.75 2.04 -12.52
C PHE A 50 -2.60 1.58 -13.73
N PRO A 51 -3.78 0.91 -13.58
CA PRO A 51 -4.48 0.48 -12.36
C PRO A 51 -4.43 -1.03 -12.08
N THR A 52 -4.37 -1.44 -10.81
CA THR A 52 -4.50 -2.84 -10.34
C THR A 52 -3.48 -3.82 -10.96
N ILE A 53 -3.65 -4.26 -12.22
CA ILE A 53 -2.75 -5.22 -12.86
C ILE A 53 -1.35 -4.64 -13.07
N PRO A 54 -1.15 -3.47 -13.69
CA PRO A 54 0.18 -2.90 -13.84
C PRO A 54 0.88 -2.69 -12.49
N HIS A 55 0.16 -2.18 -11.47
CA HIS A 55 0.71 -2.02 -10.12
C HIS A 55 1.17 -3.36 -9.52
N ARG A 56 0.34 -4.41 -9.61
CA ARG A 56 0.66 -5.72 -9.05
C ARG A 56 1.80 -6.40 -9.81
N THR A 57 1.89 -6.19 -11.12
CA THR A 57 3.03 -6.66 -11.93
C THR A 57 4.32 -5.98 -11.50
N ASP A 58 4.32 -4.65 -11.35
CA ASP A 58 5.49 -3.91 -10.86
C ASP A 58 5.93 -4.38 -9.48
N PHE A 59 4.97 -4.55 -8.57
CA PHE A 59 5.23 -4.99 -7.20
C PHE A 59 5.80 -6.42 -7.14
N ALA A 60 5.22 -7.34 -7.91
CA ALA A 60 5.64 -8.75 -7.88
C ALA A 60 6.98 -8.99 -8.58
N THR A 61 7.32 -8.18 -9.58
CA THR A 61 8.53 -8.36 -10.40
C THR A 61 9.68 -7.43 -10.01
N GLY A 62 9.39 -6.31 -9.35
CA GLY A 62 10.35 -5.24 -9.12
C GLY A 62 10.74 -4.46 -10.38
N VAL A 63 9.97 -4.61 -11.47
CA VAL A 63 10.23 -3.98 -12.77
C VAL A 63 9.05 -3.08 -13.14
N LEU A 64 9.32 -1.83 -13.50
CA LEU A 64 8.29 -0.88 -13.92
C LEU A 64 7.62 -1.34 -15.22
N GLY A 65 6.29 -1.26 -15.28
CA GLY A 65 5.50 -1.69 -16.42
C GLY A 65 5.88 -0.99 -17.73
N TRP A 66 5.98 0.34 -17.71
CA TRP A 66 6.52 1.10 -18.84
C TRP A 66 8.05 1.13 -18.79
N PRO A 67 8.78 0.94 -19.91
CA PRO A 67 8.33 0.77 -21.31
C PRO A 67 8.14 -0.70 -21.75
N HIS A 68 8.09 -1.64 -20.81
CA HIS A 68 8.14 -3.07 -21.10
C HIS A 68 6.79 -3.68 -21.52
N TYR A 69 5.69 -3.06 -21.12
CA TYR A 69 4.32 -3.50 -21.39
C TYR A 69 3.48 -2.29 -21.88
N GLY A 70 2.65 -2.52 -22.91
CA GLY A 70 1.81 -1.51 -23.57
C GLY A 70 0.34 -1.83 -23.48
#